data_AF-A0A8H3FY66-F1
#
_entry.id   AF-A0A8H3FY66-F1
#
_cell.length_a   1.000
_cell.length_b   1.000
_cell.length_c   1.000
_cell.angle_alpha   90.00
_cell.angle_beta   90.00
_cell.angle_gamma   90.00
#
_symmetry.space_group_name_H-M   'P 1'
#
loop_
_entity.id
_entity.type
_entity.pdbx_description
1 polymer ?
#
loop_
_entity_poly.entity_id
_entity_poly.type
_entity_poly.pdbx_seq_one_letter_code
_entity_poly.pdbx_strand_id
1 'polypeptide(L)'
;MSASYLDLDAKVREIVNSCRSVNILHPVVTELWLSPEFKRIFWNSLYQDLHVICQRSQVFAHGEITAVQKAFAVLMEKKEDHIRAVNFYVDEILGLKYVSGTDGATTLNAMIQTRHSILGLQIYGGKPIQSSTRGTRALASSNQSVLSNNKPVSEALFVSDGSEWSQNSDLPRIGGERAEEIIGVDMSRDLASRSNHCDEQLKRLFIVYHKARKDFDSTPTKTLERTKSAKFLRDTTENCLAYIAAKQTRPGGGSESEVTRNGKMLDELRATLEETIAIAEQGSGGKKRRFDENWENVPQEPAKMRGPITRRRSNLPHQLYPASTGQSVRHVFGDGHKPHAERKAFSGRVWGDRYRPTYR
;
A
#
# COMPACT_ATOMS: atom_id res chain seq x y z
N MET A 1 27.29 11.08 -25.74
CA MET A 1 26.40 9.97 -25.36
C MET A 1 26.96 8.69 -25.95
N SER A 2 27.37 7.75 -25.11
CA SER A 2 28.09 6.55 -25.54
C SER A 2 27.20 5.61 -26.36
N ALA A 3 27.76 5.03 -27.43
CA ALA A 3 27.07 4.13 -28.36
C ALA A 3 26.39 2.90 -27.69
N SER A 4 26.73 2.60 -26.43
CA SER A 4 26.16 1.51 -25.64
C SER A 4 24.68 1.68 -25.27
N TYR A 5 24.15 2.91 -25.20
CA TYR A 5 22.77 3.14 -24.76
C TYR A 5 21.74 3.05 -25.90
N LEU A 6 22.12 3.43 -27.12
CA LEU A 6 21.26 3.28 -28.30
C LEU A 6 20.94 1.80 -28.58
N ASP A 7 21.82 0.91 -28.14
CA ASP A 7 21.65 -0.55 -28.25
C ASP A 7 20.52 -1.07 -27.34
N LEU A 8 20.32 -0.47 -26.16
CA LEU A 8 19.30 -0.94 -25.22
C LEU A 8 17.87 -0.63 -25.68
N ASP A 9 17.62 0.53 -26.30
CA ASP A 9 16.31 0.82 -26.88
C ASP A 9 16.02 -0.02 -28.14
N ALA A 10 17.07 -0.40 -28.89
CA ALA A 10 16.93 -1.39 -29.97
C ALA A 10 16.52 -2.76 -29.40
N LYS A 11 17.19 -3.20 -28.33
CA LYS A 11 16.87 -4.44 -27.62
C LYS A 11 15.47 -4.46 -27.03
N VAL A 12 14.98 -3.34 -26.47
CA VAL A 12 13.58 -3.24 -26.01
C VAL A 12 12.62 -3.48 -27.16
N ARG A 13 12.84 -2.86 -28.33
CA ARG A 13 12.00 -3.07 -29.51
C ARG A 13 12.06 -4.50 -30.02
N GLU A 14 13.24 -5.11 -30.02
CA GLU A 14 13.43 -6.52 -30.38
C GLU A 14 12.61 -7.45 -29.47
N ILE A 15 12.71 -7.25 -28.14
CA ILE A 15 11.94 -8.01 -27.16
C ILE A 15 10.44 -7.84 -27.41
N VAL A 16 9.95 -6.60 -27.50
CA VAL A 16 8.52 -6.32 -27.75
C VAL A 16 8.04 -6.96 -29.05
N ASN A 17 8.87 -6.96 -30.10
CA ASN A 17 8.53 -7.58 -31.39
C ASN A 17 8.50 -9.11 -31.31
N SER A 18 9.40 -9.74 -30.55
CA SER A 18 9.42 -11.19 -30.34
C SER A 18 8.13 -11.69 -29.66
N CYS A 19 7.54 -10.88 -28.79
CA CYS A 19 6.28 -11.21 -28.12
C CYS A 19 5.05 -11.15 -29.05
N ARG A 20 5.14 -10.56 -30.26
CA ARG A 20 3.99 -10.38 -31.15
C ARG A 20 3.42 -11.69 -31.70
N SER A 21 4.23 -12.74 -31.79
CA SER A 21 3.79 -14.05 -32.27
C SER A 21 2.94 -14.80 -31.25
N VAL A 22 2.96 -14.38 -29.99
CA VAL A 22 2.28 -15.07 -28.89
C VAL A 22 0.85 -14.54 -28.77
N ASN A 23 -0.13 -15.38 -29.12
CA ASN A 23 -1.55 -15.03 -29.01
C ASN A 23 -2.30 -15.94 -28.02
N ILE A 24 -1.63 -16.96 -27.48
CA ILE A 24 -2.21 -17.92 -26.55
C ILE A 24 -1.63 -17.65 -25.17
N LEU A 25 -2.48 -17.62 -24.15
CA LEU A 25 -2.07 -17.45 -22.76
C LEU A 25 -1.24 -18.66 -22.29
N HIS A 26 -0.21 -18.41 -21.49
CA HIS A 26 0.66 -19.45 -20.95
C HIS A 26 -0.18 -20.53 -20.24
N PRO A 27 0.01 -21.83 -20.53
CA PRO A 27 -0.90 -22.90 -20.09
C PRO A 27 -1.06 -22.96 -18.57
N VAL A 28 0.05 -22.81 -17.83
CA VAL A 28 0.05 -22.74 -16.36
C VAL A 28 -0.79 -21.56 -15.84
N VAL A 29 -0.76 -20.44 -16.55
CA VAL A 29 -1.50 -19.24 -16.17
C VAL A 29 -2.99 -19.47 -16.45
N THR A 30 -3.33 -20.08 -17.59
CA THR A 30 -4.70 -20.47 -17.95
C THR A 30 -5.33 -21.40 -16.90
N GLU A 31 -4.58 -22.38 -16.41
CA GLU A 31 -5.03 -23.30 -15.36
C GLU A 31 -5.34 -22.55 -14.05
N LEU A 32 -4.40 -21.73 -13.57
CA LEU A 32 -4.56 -21.01 -12.32
C LEU A 32 -5.60 -19.88 -12.39
N TRP A 33 -5.84 -19.33 -13.58
CA TRP A 33 -6.83 -18.26 -13.78
C TRP A 33 -8.26 -18.72 -13.51
N LEU A 34 -8.52 -20.03 -13.50
CA LEU A 34 -9.81 -20.58 -13.09
C LEU A 34 -10.17 -20.21 -11.64
N SER A 35 -9.18 -19.93 -10.78
CA SER A 35 -9.41 -19.37 -9.44
C SER A 35 -9.54 -17.84 -9.48
N PRO A 36 -10.69 -17.26 -9.09
CA PRO A 36 -10.86 -15.81 -9.04
C PRO A 36 -9.95 -15.14 -8.00
N GLU A 37 -9.61 -15.84 -6.91
CA GLU A 37 -8.68 -15.38 -5.89
C GLU A 37 -7.28 -15.24 -6.48
N PHE A 38 -6.80 -16.26 -7.19
CA PHE A 38 -5.51 -16.22 -7.87
C PHE A 38 -5.46 -15.09 -8.89
N LYS A 39 -6.48 -14.98 -9.76
CA LYS A 39 -6.60 -13.89 -10.76
C LYS A 39 -6.42 -12.52 -10.09
N ARG A 40 -7.12 -12.28 -8.98
CA ARG A 40 -7.04 -11.00 -8.25
C ARG A 40 -5.63 -10.72 -7.70
N ILE A 41 -5.01 -11.71 -7.05
CA ILE A 41 -3.67 -11.56 -6.46
C ILE A 41 -2.62 -11.38 -7.56
N PHE A 42 -2.73 -12.14 -8.65
CA PHE A 42 -1.86 -12.03 -9.82
C PHE A 42 -1.88 -10.61 -10.40
N TRP A 43 -3.07 -10.08 -10.70
CA TRP A 43 -3.20 -8.73 -11.25
C TRP A 43 -2.67 -7.66 -10.30
N ASN A 44 -2.95 -7.78 -9.00
CA ASN A 44 -2.41 -6.85 -8.01
C ASN A 44 -0.87 -6.85 -8.01
N SER A 45 -0.26 -8.03 -8.02
CA SER A 45 1.20 -8.19 -8.09
C SER A 45 1.77 -7.56 -9.37
N LEU A 46 1.17 -7.90 -10.52
CA LEU A 46 1.57 -7.40 -11.83
C LEU A 46 1.50 -5.86 -11.92
N TYR A 47 0.37 -5.26 -11.53
CA TYR A 47 0.20 -3.81 -11.57
C TYR A 47 1.12 -3.09 -10.59
N GLN A 48 1.39 -3.70 -9.45
CA GLN A 48 2.30 -3.13 -8.47
C GLN A 48 3.74 -3.10 -9.00
N ASP A 49 4.19 -4.18 -9.64
CA ASP A 49 5.51 -4.21 -10.28
C ASP A 49 5.60 -3.22 -11.44
N LEU A 50 4.56 -3.14 -12.27
CA LEU A 50 4.48 -2.13 -13.33
C LEU A 50 4.59 -0.71 -12.76
N HIS A 51 3.86 -0.43 -11.68
CA HIS A 51 3.92 0.88 -11.01
C HIS A 51 5.32 1.20 -10.49
N VAL A 52 5.97 0.25 -9.81
CA VAL A 52 7.35 0.43 -9.34
C VAL A 52 8.32 0.66 -10.50
N ILE A 53 8.16 -0.07 -11.61
CA ILE A 53 8.98 0.12 -12.82
C ILE A 53 8.78 1.52 -13.38
N CYS A 54 7.55 2.01 -13.49
CA CYS A 54 7.23 3.34 -14.02
C CYS A 54 7.70 4.49 -13.13
N GLN A 55 7.79 4.28 -11.81
CA GLN A 55 8.30 5.30 -10.87
C GLN A 55 9.82 5.48 -10.94
N ARG A 56 10.55 4.50 -11.46
CA ARG A 56 12.00 4.58 -11.65
C ARG A 56 12.33 5.39 -12.89
N SER A 57 13.55 5.90 -12.96
CA SER A 57 14.05 6.59 -14.13
C SER A 57 14.05 5.67 -15.35
N GLN A 58 13.37 6.10 -16.41
CA GLN A 58 13.28 5.35 -17.66
C GLN A 58 14.54 5.50 -18.55
N VAL A 59 15.51 6.28 -18.07
CA VAL A 59 16.80 6.51 -18.74
C VAL A 59 17.76 5.42 -18.31
N PHE A 60 18.17 4.56 -19.25
CA PHE A 60 19.10 3.47 -18.97
C PHE A 60 20.43 3.91 -18.39
N ALA A 61 20.85 5.16 -18.64
CA ALA A 61 22.07 5.72 -18.06
C ALA A 61 22.10 5.71 -16.54
N HIS A 62 20.94 5.75 -15.89
CA HIS A 62 20.84 5.71 -14.44
C HIS A 62 20.87 4.27 -13.88
N GLY A 63 20.75 3.24 -14.72
CA GLY A 63 20.82 1.83 -14.31
C GLY A 63 19.66 1.37 -13.40
N GLU A 64 18.62 2.17 -13.24
CA GLU A 64 17.50 1.88 -12.33
C GLU A 64 16.53 0.84 -12.89
N ILE A 65 16.50 0.68 -14.22
CA ILE A 65 15.65 -0.26 -14.94
C ILE A 65 16.44 -1.07 -15.96
N THR A 66 15.98 -2.30 -16.20
CA THR A 66 16.51 -3.19 -17.24
C THR A 66 15.72 -3.06 -18.54
N ALA A 67 16.31 -3.48 -19.66
CA ALA A 67 15.61 -3.55 -20.95
C ALA A 67 14.35 -4.43 -20.88
N VAL A 68 14.39 -5.52 -20.11
CA VAL A 68 13.25 -6.42 -19.86
C VAL A 68 12.10 -5.67 -19.17
N GLN A 69 12.39 -4.91 -18.11
CA GLN A 69 11.37 -4.14 -17.39
C GLN A 69 10.77 -3.03 -18.26
N LYS A 70 11.59 -2.34 -19.06
CA LYS A 70 11.10 -1.31 -19.99
C LYS A 70 10.22 -1.92 -21.08
N ALA A 71 10.60 -3.08 -21.62
CA ALA A 71 9.79 -3.81 -22.60
C ALA A 71 8.43 -4.23 -22.01
N PHE A 72 8.41 -4.71 -20.76
CA PHE A 72 7.17 -5.02 -20.05
C PHE A 72 6.27 -3.78 -19.90
N ALA A 73 6.82 -2.63 -19.53
CA ALA A 73 6.04 -1.39 -19.42
C ALA A 73 5.42 -0.97 -20.77
N VAL A 74 6.20 -1.07 -21.86
CA VAL A 74 5.71 -0.80 -23.22
C VAL A 74 4.61 -1.78 -23.66
N LEU A 75 4.73 -3.07 -23.31
CA LEU A 75 3.69 -4.07 -23.60
C LEU A 75 2.40 -3.78 -22.82
N MET A 76 2.50 -3.31 -21.57
CA MET A 76 1.34 -2.98 -20.74
C MET A 76 0.65 -1.67 -21.13
N GLU A 77 1.35 -0.75 -21.79
CA GLU A 77 0.78 0.52 -22.28
C GLU A 77 -0.24 0.28 -23.41
N LYS A 78 0.02 -0.74 -24.25
CA LYS A 78 -0.86 -1.13 -25.35
C LYS A 78 -1.92 -2.12 -24.86
N LYS A 79 -3.15 -1.64 -24.70
CA LYS A 79 -4.29 -2.46 -24.20
C LYS A 79 -4.54 -3.74 -25.00
N GLU A 80 -4.21 -3.75 -26.29
CA GLU A 80 -4.36 -4.89 -27.18
C GLU A 80 -3.35 -6.03 -26.88
N ASP A 81 -2.28 -5.73 -26.13
CA ASP A 81 -1.16 -6.64 -25.89
C ASP A 81 -1.19 -7.29 -24.49
N HIS A 82 -2.32 -7.25 -23.75
CA HIS A 82 -2.38 -7.77 -22.38
C HIS A 82 -2.00 -9.25 -22.25
N ILE A 83 -2.43 -10.13 -23.17
CA ILE A 83 -2.07 -11.56 -23.13
C ILE A 83 -0.54 -11.72 -23.27
N ARG A 84 0.06 -10.97 -24.19
CA ARG A 84 1.50 -10.96 -24.45
C ARG A 84 2.27 -10.44 -23.25
N ALA A 85 1.80 -9.35 -22.66
CA ALA A 85 2.39 -8.76 -21.47
C ALA A 85 2.33 -9.71 -20.26
N VAL A 86 1.23 -10.45 -20.09
CA VAL A 86 1.07 -11.46 -19.03
C VAL A 86 2.05 -12.61 -19.22
N ASN A 87 2.16 -13.18 -20.42
CA ASN A 87 3.11 -14.26 -20.69
C ASN A 87 4.55 -13.78 -20.47
N PHE A 88 4.88 -12.60 -21.00
CA PHE A 88 6.20 -12.00 -20.80
C PHE A 88 6.53 -11.78 -19.32
N TYR A 89 5.57 -11.29 -18.54
CA TYR A 89 5.74 -11.08 -17.10
C TYR A 89 6.02 -12.39 -16.37
N VAL A 90 5.30 -13.47 -16.70
CA VAL A 90 5.48 -14.77 -16.08
C VAL A 90 6.82 -15.40 -16.44
N ASP A 91 7.21 -15.35 -17.71
CA ASP A 91 8.45 -15.98 -18.18
C ASP A 91 9.70 -15.19 -17.77
N GLU A 92 9.71 -13.87 -18.01
CA GLU A 92 10.91 -13.06 -17.83
C GLU A 92 11.01 -12.40 -16.46
N ILE A 93 9.90 -11.88 -15.92
CA ILE A 93 9.93 -11.11 -14.67
C ILE A 93 9.79 -12.04 -13.45
N LEU A 94 8.88 -13.01 -13.50
CA LEU A 94 8.79 -14.05 -12.47
C LEU A 94 9.83 -15.15 -12.66
N GLY A 95 10.37 -15.29 -13.87
CA GLY A 95 11.45 -16.24 -14.15
C GLY A 95 10.98 -17.67 -14.32
N LEU A 96 9.70 -17.89 -14.66
CA LEU A 96 9.13 -19.24 -14.76
C LEU A 96 9.87 -20.09 -15.80
N LYS A 97 10.35 -19.49 -16.89
CA LYS A 97 11.11 -20.18 -17.95
C LYS A 97 12.42 -20.81 -17.48
N TYR A 98 12.96 -20.37 -16.34
CA TYR A 98 14.21 -20.88 -15.78
C TYR A 98 13.97 -21.99 -14.74
N VAL A 99 12.72 -22.29 -14.41
CA VAL A 99 12.37 -23.34 -13.46
C VAL A 99 12.15 -24.64 -14.23
N SER A 100 13.13 -25.54 -14.19
CA SER A 100 13.01 -26.87 -14.78
C SER A 100 12.53 -27.91 -13.74
N GLY A 101 11.53 -28.72 -14.11
CA GLY A 101 11.23 -29.98 -13.40
C GLY A 101 10.27 -29.91 -12.21
N THR A 102 9.64 -28.77 -11.93
CA THR A 102 8.58 -28.65 -10.91
C THR A 102 7.21 -28.47 -11.55
N ASP A 103 6.15 -28.72 -10.78
CA ASP A 103 4.80 -28.29 -11.15
C ASP A 103 4.80 -26.76 -11.28
N GLY A 104 4.62 -26.30 -12.53
CA GLY A 104 4.67 -24.88 -12.88
C GLY A 104 3.59 -24.09 -12.16
N ALA A 105 2.43 -24.70 -11.88
CA ALA A 105 1.30 -24.03 -11.26
C ALA A 105 1.56 -23.72 -9.79
N THR A 106 2.01 -24.70 -9.02
CA THR A 106 2.43 -24.48 -7.62
C THR A 106 3.59 -23.51 -7.51
N THR A 107 4.57 -23.60 -8.41
CA THR A 107 5.72 -22.69 -8.44
C THR A 107 5.29 -21.24 -8.71
N LEU A 108 4.48 -21.03 -9.75
CA LEU A 108 3.99 -19.71 -10.12
C LEU A 108 3.15 -19.09 -8.98
N ASN A 109 2.26 -19.88 -8.37
CA ASN A 109 1.47 -19.42 -7.24
C ASN A 109 2.37 -19.02 -6.06
N ALA A 110 3.37 -19.83 -5.71
CA ALA A 110 4.32 -19.50 -4.66
C ALA A 110 5.07 -18.17 -4.95
N MET A 111 5.56 -17.99 -6.18
CA MET A 111 6.24 -16.75 -6.60
C MET A 111 5.35 -15.51 -6.47
N ILE A 112 4.09 -15.61 -6.90
CA ILE A 112 3.12 -14.52 -6.83
C ILE A 112 2.79 -14.17 -5.38
N GLN A 113 2.57 -15.19 -4.53
CA GLN A 113 2.31 -14.98 -3.10
C GLN A 113 3.51 -14.31 -2.42
N THR A 114 4.72 -14.79 -2.68
CA THR A 114 5.96 -14.17 -2.15
C THR A 114 6.08 -12.71 -2.59
N ARG A 115 5.88 -12.41 -3.87
CA ARG A 115 5.91 -11.00 -4.35
C ARG A 115 4.83 -10.16 -3.69
N HIS A 116 3.59 -10.65 -3.63
CA HIS A 116 2.48 -9.93 -3.00
C HIS A 116 2.78 -9.61 -1.53
N SER A 117 3.38 -10.53 -0.78
CA SER A 117 3.80 -10.30 0.61
C SER A 117 4.92 -9.25 0.72
N ILE A 118 5.94 -9.31 -0.14
CA ILE A 118 7.06 -8.35 -0.14
C ILE A 118 6.56 -6.95 -0.50
N LEU A 119 5.72 -6.83 -1.52
CA LEU A 119 5.20 -5.54 -1.98
C LEU A 119 4.17 -4.96 -1.01
N GLY A 120 3.31 -5.79 -0.41
CA GLY A 120 2.38 -5.37 0.64
C GLY A 120 3.08 -4.76 1.84
N LEU A 121 4.29 -5.25 2.18
CA LEU A 121 5.12 -4.68 3.24
C LEU A 121 5.68 -3.30 2.90
N GLN A 122 5.96 -3.03 1.62
CA GLN A 122 6.56 -1.76 1.18
C GLN A 122 5.55 -0.61 1.12
N ILE A 123 4.30 -0.88 0.75
CA ILE A 123 3.28 0.17 0.55
C ILE A 123 2.71 0.67 1.88
N TYR A 124 2.48 -0.24 2.83
CA TYR A 124 1.77 0.09 4.07
C TYR A 124 2.68 0.50 5.23
N GLY A 125 4.00 0.65 5.02
CA GLY A 125 4.95 1.06 6.06
C GLY A 125 4.85 0.23 7.35
N GLY A 126 4.35 -1.00 7.25
CA GLY A 126 3.69 -1.71 8.33
C GLY A 126 4.23 -3.13 8.47
N LYS A 127 4.44 -3.53 9.72
CA LYS A 127 4.95 -4.82 10.19
C LYS A 127 4.40 -6.00 9.38
N PRO A 128 5.20 -7.08 9.17
CA PRO A 128 4.78 -8.27 8.44
C PRO A 128 3.38 -8.70 8.84
N ILE A 129 2.51 -8.84 7.83
CA ILE A 129 1.25 -9.55 7.98
C ILE A 129 1.65 -10.97 8.38
N GLN A 130 1.61 -11.24 9.68
CA GLN A 130 1.73 -12.59 10.19
C GLN A 130 0.53 -13.35 9.65
N SER A 131 0.72 -14.03 8.53
CA SER A 131 -0.17 -15.10 8.13
C SER A 131 -0.18 -16.07 9.29
N SER A 132 -1.31 -16.12 10.01
CA SER A 132 -1.55 -17.07 11.07
C SER A 132 -1.56 -18.46 10.44
N THR A 133 -0.39 -19.07 10.32
CA THR A 133 -0.27 -20.52 10.27
C THR A 133 -0.71 -21.00 11.64
N ARG A 134 -2.00 -21.32 11.75
CA ARG A 134 -2.59 -21.98 12.91
C ARG A 134 -1.86 -23.31 13.08
N GLY A 135 -0.84 -23.28 13.93
CA GLY A 135 -0.04 -24.45 14.25
C GLY A 135 -0.96 -25.56 14.74
N THR A 136 -0.94 -26.68 14.02
CA THR A 136 -1.29 -27.98 14.58
C THR A 136 -0.41 -28.20 15.80
N ARG A 137 -1.06 -28.18 16.95
CA ARG A 137 -0.49 -28.38 18.27
C ARG A 137 0.11 -29.79 18.31
N ALA A 138 1.42 -29.90 18.15
CA ALA A 138 2.14 -31.11 18.46
C ALA A 138 1.97 -31.40 19.96
N LEU A 139 1.29 -32.49 20.27
CA LEU A 139 1.24 -33.08 21.60
C LEU A 139 2.64 -33.55 21.95
N ALA A 140 3.24 -32.90 22.94
CA ALA A 140 4.41 -33.41 23.65
C ALA A 140 4.03 -34.73 24.33
N SER A 141 4.76 -35.80 24.04
CA SER A 141 4.79 -37.01 24.86
C SER A 141 6.23 -37.29 25.22
N SER A 142 6.52 -37.21 26.53
CA SER A 142 7.77 -37.66 27.12
C SER A 142 7.54 -39.00 27.82
N ASN A 143 8.37 -39.94 27.42
CA ASN A 143 9.07 -40.95 28.21
C ASN A 143 8.40 -42.27 28.65
N GLN A 144 9.12 -43.32 28.23
CA GLN A 144 9.54 -44.53 28.95
C GLN A 144 8.81 -45.87 28.75
N SER A 145 9.47 -46.70 27.93
CA SER A 145 10.08 -47.99 28.31
C SER A 145 9.29 -49.30 28.19
N VAL A 146 10.08 -50.35 27.89
CA VAL A 146 9.89 -51.80 28.13
C VAL A 146 9.49 -52.67 26.92
N LEU A 147 10.53 -53.34 26.40
CA LEU A 147 10.67 -54.75 26.00
C LEU A 147 9.55 -55.53 25.27
N SER A 148 10.01 -56.28 24.27
CA SER A 148 9.70 -57.69 23.95
C SER A 148 8.84 -58.01 22.71
N ASN A 149 9.53 -58.64 21.74
CA ASN A 149 9.16 -59.82 20.94
C ASN A 149 7.68 -60.27 20.90
N ASN A 150 7.08 -60.36 19.70
CA ASN A 150 6.78 -61.63 19.03
C ASN A 150 6.00 -61.46 17.71
N LYS A 151 6.16 -62.48 16.86
CA LYS A 151 5.66 -62.68 15.48
C LYS A 151 4.20 -63.25 15.49
N PRO A 152 3.59 -63.64 14.35
CA PRO A 152 2.23 -63.26 13.91
C PRO A 152 1.19 -64.39 14.00
N VAL A 153 -0.12 -64.09 13.96
CA VAL A 153 -1.18 -65.04 13.54
C VAL A 153 -2.38 -64.29 12.93
N SER A 154 -2.88 -64.87 11.85
CA SER A 154 -4.06 -64.59 11.00
C SER A 154 -5.41 -65.03 11.58
N GLU A 155 -6.51 -64.42 11.13
CA GLU A 155 -7.93 -64.88 11.04
C GLU A 155 -8.84 -63.65 11.19
N ALA A 156 -10.01 -63.49 10.58
CA ALA A 156 -10.78 -64.23 9.58
C ALA A 156 -11.94 -63.31 9.11
N LEU A 157 -12.48 -63.65 7.92
CA LEU A 157 -13.88 -63.49 7.46
C LEU A 157 -14.66 -62.18 7.72
N PHE A 158 -15.14 -61.56 6.63
CA PHE A 158 -16.59 -61.49 6.36
C PHE A 158 -16.86 -61.40 4.85
N VAL A 159 -17.83 -62.22 4.42
CA VAL A 159 -18.40 -62.37 3.08
C VAL A 159 -19.74 -61.64 3.04
N SER A 160 -20.06 -60.97 1.93
CA SER A 160 -21.36 -60.91 1.21
C SER A 160 -21.30 -59.69 0.26
N ASP A 161 -21.33 -59.87 -1.06
CA ASP A 161 -22.54 -60.04 -1.91
C ASP A 161 -23.36 -58.74 -1.89
N GLY A 162 -23.63 -57.99 -2.96
CA GLY A 162 -23.81 -58.32 -4.37
C GLY A 162 -25.09 -57.59 -4.79
N SER A 163 -25.01 -56.59 -5.67
CA SER A 163 -26.19 -56.12 -6.42
C SER A 163 -25.76 -55.30 -7.63
N GLU A 164 -25.85 -55.96 -8.78
CA GLU A 164 -25.92 -55.37 -10.11
C GLU A 164 -27.16 -54.49 -10.26
N TRP A 165 -27.00 -53.31 -10.85
CA TRP A 165 -28.01 -52.77 -11.77
C TRP A 165 -27.32 -52.38 -13.07
N SER A 166 -27.88 -52.94 -14.14
CA SER A 166 -27.43 -52.87 -15.52
C SER A 166 -28.14 -51.75 -16.27
N GLN A 167 -27.41 -51.17 -17.23
CA GLN A 167 -27.84 -50.67 -18.55
C GLN A 167 -28.67 -49.39 -18.75
N ASN A 168 -28.12 -48.60 -19.70
CA ASN A 168 -28.71 -47.61 -20.62
C ASN A 168 -29.04 -46.23 -19.99
N SER A 169 -28.68 -45.08 -20.57
CA SER A 169 -28.55 -44.72 -21.98
C SER A 169 -27.82 -43.36 -22.16
N ASP A 170 -27.25 -43.16 -23.36
CA ASP A 170 -27.04 -41.88 -24.06
C ASP A 170 -26.04 -40.83 -23.50
N LEU A 171 -24.79 -40.94 -23.96
CA LEU A 171 -23.86 -39.80 -24.03
C LEU A 171 -23.95 -39.14 -25.41
N PRO A 172 -24.20 -37.82 -25.52
CA PRO A 172 -24.08 -37.14 -26.78
C PRO A 172 -22.60 -37.00 -27.14
N ARG A 173 -22.28 -37.52 -28.31
CA ARG A 173 -21.05 -37.29 -29.06
C ARG A 173 -21.02 -35.82 -29.49
N ILE A 174 -20.41 -34.95 -28.69
CA ILE A 174 -20.14 -33.56 -29.10
C ILE A 174 -18.88 -33.59 -29.97
N GLY A 175 -19.13 -33.46 -31.27
CA GLY A 175 -18.12 -33.24 -32.29
C GLY A 175 -17.38 -31.93 -32.06
N GLY A 176 -16.10 -31.93 -32.40
CA GLY A 176 -15.28 -30.75 -32.44
C GLY A 176 -15.83 -29.75 -33.45
N GLU A 177 -16.10 -28.55 -32.98
CA GLU A 177 -15.93 -27.28 -33.67
C GLU A 177 -16.10 -26.18 -32.64
N ARG A 178 -15.22 -25.17 -32.69
CA ARG A 178 -15.31 -23.87 -31.99
C ARG A 178 -14.74 -23.79 -30.56
N ALA A 179 -13.40 -23.78 -30.48
CA ALA A 179 -12.63 -23.47 -29.26
C ALA A 179 -12.20 -21.98 -29.15
N GLU A 180 -12.84 -21.04 -29.86
CA GLU A 180 -12.45 -19.61 -29.82
C GLU A 180 -13.45 -18.68 -29.10
N GLU A 181 -14.50 -19.19 -28.48
CA GLU A 181 -15.58 -18.35 -27.91
C GLU A 181 -15.75 -18.50 -26.38
N ILE A 182 -14.66 -18.68 -25.63
CA ILE A 182 -14.70 -18.75 -24.16
C ILE A 182 -13.77 -17.73 -23.47
N ILE A 183 -12.82 -17.10 -24.18
CA ILE A 183 -11.93 -16.07 -23.62
C ILE A 183 -12.44 -14.65 -23.96
N GLY A 184 -13.76 -14.49 -23.95
CA GLY A 184 -14.45 -13.19 -23.99
C GLY A 184 -14.96 -12.79 -22.60
N VAL A 185 -14.25 -13.15 -21.53
CA VAL A 185 -14.65 -12.82 -20.15
C VAL A 185 -14.46 -11.32 -19.93
N ASP A 186 -15.53 -10.58 -20.25
CA ASP A 186 -15.94 -9.25 -19.83
C ASP A 186 -15.00 -8.53 -18.82
N MET A 187 -13.86 -8.05 -19.31
CA MET A 187 -12.96 -7.17 -18.53
C MET A 187 -13.63 -5.82 -18.19
N SER A 188 -14.69 -5.45 -18.93
CA SER A 188 -15.44 -4.22 -18.70
C SER A 188 -16.19 -4.25 -17.37
N ARG A 189 -16.65 -5.42 -16.92
CA ARG A 189 -17.32 -5.57 -15.61
C ARG A 189 -16.39 -5.39 -14.41
N ASP A 190 -15.15 -5.88 -14.52
CA ASP A 190 -14.11 -5.71 -13.48
C ASP A 190 -13.59 -4.25 -13.44
N LEU A 191 -13.54 -3.56 -14.59
CA LEU A 191 -13.25 -2.11 -14.65
C LEU A 191 -14.37 -1.27 -14.02
N ALA A 192 -15.63 -1.63 -14.26
CA ALA A 192 -16.79 -0.96 -13.67
C ALA A 192 -16.91 -1.20 -12.14
N SER A 193 -16.52 -2.36 -11.63
CA SER A 193 -16.50 -2.60 -10.17
C SER A 193 -15.39 -1.78 -9.48
N ARG A 194 -14.24 -1.63 -10.13
CA ARG A 194 -13.13 -0.78 -9.63
C ARG A 194 -13.48 0.71 -9.68
N SER A 195 -14.18 1.18 -10.70
CA SER A 195 -14.65 2.58 -10.74
C SER A 195 -15.58 2.88 -9.56
N ASN A 196 -16.53 1.98 -9.27
CA ASN A 196 -17.47 2.13 -8.16
C ASN A 196 -16.76 2.19 -6.79
N HIS A 197 -15.74 1.34 -6.57
CA HIS A 197 -14.98 1.37 -5.31
C HIS A 197 -14.18 2.66 -5.14
N CYS A 198 -13.62 3.16 -6.24
CA CYS A 198 -12.84 4.38 -6.22
C CYS A 198 -13.71 5.63 -5.93
N ASP A 199 -14.99 5.60 -6.28
CA ASP A 199 -15.95 6.67 -5.97
C ASP A 199 -16.36 6.64 -4.50
N GLU A 200 -16.50 5.45 -3.91
CA GLU A 200 -16.73 5.33 -2.47
C GLU A 200 -15.57 5.85 -1.63
N GLN A 201 -14.32 5.61 -2.05
CA GLN A 201 -13.17 6.18 -1.38
C GLN A 201 -13.16 7.72 -1.47
N LEU A 202 -13.48 8.28 -2.64
CA LEU A 202 -13.56 9.71 -2.83
C LEU A 202 -14.64 10.34 -1.93
N LYS A 203 -15.84 9.73 -1.87
CA LYS A 203 -16.92 10.15 -0.96
C LYS A 203 -16.45 10.16 0.50
N ARG A 204 -15.71 9.14 0.94
CA ARG A 204 -15.16 9.09 2.31
C ARG A 204 -14.15 10.20 2.57
N LEU A 205 -13.23 10.46 1.65
CA LEU A 205 -12.30 11.58 1.76
C LEU A 205 -13.06 12.91 1.92
N PHE A 206 -14.14 13.09 1.17
CA PHE A 206 -14.94 14.31 1.26
C PHE A 206 -15.72 14.47 2.55
N ILE A 207 -16.22 13.38 3.14
CA ILE A 207 -16.82 13.44 4.47
C ILE A 207 -15.79 13.93 5.50
N VAL A 208 -14.55 13.45 5.41
CA VAL A 208 -13.46 13.90 6.30
C VAL A 208 -13.12 15.37 6.05
N TYR A 209 -13.03 15.79 4.79
CA TYR A 209 -12.81 17.19 4.41
C TYR A 209 -13.89 18.13 4.97
N HIS A 210 -15.18 17.84 4.76
CA HIS A 210 -16.25 18.69 5.27
C HIS A 210 -16.28 18.75 6.80
N LYS A 211 -15.95 17.64 7.47
CA LYS A 211 -15.80 17.64 8.93
C LYS A 211 -14.63 18.53 9.36
N ALA A 212 -13.47 18.39 8.73
CA ALA A 212 -12.30 19.22 9.02
C ALA A 212 -12.58 20.72 8.77
N ARG A 213 -13.33 21.03 7.71
CA ARG A 213 -13.75 22.40 7.38
C ARG A 213 -14.65 22.97 8.46
N LYS A 214 -15.67 22.22 8.87
CA LYS A 214 -16.58 22.61 9.96
C LYS A 214 -15.83 22.82 11.28
N ASP A 215 -14.89 21.93 11.62
CA ASP A 215 -14.09 22.04 12.83
C ASP A 215 -13.21 23.31 12.77
N PHE A 216 -12.60 23.60 11.63
CA PHE A 216 -11.83 24.83 11.40
C PHE A 216 -12.68 26.10 11.54
N ASP A 217 -13.84 26.14 10.89
CA ASP A 217 -14.77 27.29 10.94
C ASP A 217 -15.31 27.52 12.36
N SER A 218 -15.51 26.45 13.14
CA SER A 218 -15.92 26.53 14.54
C SER A 218 -14.82 27.01 15.49
N THR A 219 -13.55 26.98 15.06
CA THR A 219 -12.42 27.34 15.92
C THR A 219 -12.23 28.86 15.98
N PRO A 220 -12.16 29.48 17.18
CA PRO A 220 -12.00 30.93 17.32
C PRO A 220 -10.72 31.47 16.66
N THR A 221 -10.79 32.69 16.10
CA THR A 221 -9.77 33.26 15.19
C THR A 221 -8.35 33.42 15.76
N LYS A 222 -8.19 33.52 17.08
CA LYS A 222 -6.92 33.89 17.72
C LYS A 222 -6.30 32.79 18.58
N THR A 223 -6.68 31.53 18.38
CA THR A 223 -6.17 30.42 19.18
C THR A 223 -5.10 29.61 18.43
N LEU A 224 -4.16 29.04 19.19
CA LEU A 224 -3.22 28.02 18.68
C LEU A 224 -3.98 26.83 18.05
N GLU A 225 -5.18 26.56 18.55
CA GLU A 225 -6.07 25.53 18.03
C GLU A 225 -6.48 25.82 16.58
N ARG A 226 -6.68 27.10 16.20
CA ARG A 226 -7.00 27.46 14.81
C ARG A 226 -5.86 27.15 13.86
N THR A 227 -4.61 27.33 14.29
CA THR A 227 -3.45 26.90 13.50
C THR A 227 -3.40 25.37 13.36
N LYS A 228 -3.75 24.62 14.40
CA LYS A 228 -3.78 23.15 14.34
C LYS A 228 -4.90 22.66 13.43
N SER A 229 -6.11 23.22 13.54
CA SER A 229 -7.23 22.87 12.66
C SER A 229 -6.98 23.31 11.22
N ALA A 230 -6.34 24.47 10.98
CA ALA A 230 -5.91 24.90 9.66
C ALA A 230 -4.92 23.92 9.01
N LYS A 231 -3.92 23.43 9.76
CA LYS A 231 -2.97 22.42 9.26
C LYS A 231 -3.66 21.10 8.92
N PHE A 232 -4.54 20.64 9.79
CA PHE A 232 -5.30 19.41 9.53
C PHE A 232 -6.20 19.55 8.29
N LEU A 233 -6.89 20.68 8.15
CA LEU A 233 -7.69 20.97 6.96
C LEU A 233 -6.83 21.02 5.71
N ARG A 234 -5.69 21.72 5.74
CA ARG A 234 -4.71 21.77 4.63
C ARG A 234 -4.28 20.37 4.19
N ASP A 235 -3.78 19.56 5.12
CA ASP A 235 -3.29 18.21 4.81
C ASP A 235 -4.43 17.31 4.28
N THR A 236 -5.66 17.48 4.79
CA THR A 236 -6.84 16.77 4.28
C THR A 236 -7.19 17.19 2.85
N THR A 237 -7.14 18.50 2.57
CA THR A 237 -7.38 19.07 1.24
C THR A 237 -6.32 18.62 0.23
N GLU A 238 -5.04 18.63 0.61
CA GLU A 238 -3.92 18.13 -0.22
C GLU A 238 -4.13 16.65 -0.58
N ASN A 239 -4.52 15.82 0.39
CA ASN A 239 -4.83 14.41 0.16
C ASN A 239 -6.00 14.22 -0.81
N CYS A 240 -7.06 15.04 -0.71
CA CYS A 240 -8.18 15.00 -1.65
C CYS A 240 -7.74 15.36 -3.07
N LEU A 241 -6.98 16.46 -3.22
CA LEU A 241 -6.47 16.92 -4.51
C LEU A 241 -5.52 15.89 -5.14
N ALA A 242 -4.60 15.32 -4.36
CA ALA A 242 -3.68 14.28 -4.82
C ALA A 242 -4.42 13.03 -5.30
N TYR A 243 -5.46 12.61 -4.57
CA TYR A 243 -6.29 11.46 -4.97
C TYR A 243 -7.04 11.73 -6.28
N ILE A 244 -7.62 12.91 -6.46
CA ILE A 244 -8.31 13.29 -7.70
C ILE A 244 -7.31 13.39 -8.88
N ALA A 245 -6.15 14.00 -8.67
CA ALA A 245 -5.10 14.09 -9.69
C ALA A 245 -4.63 12.70 -10.12
N ALA A 246 -4.37 11.80 -9.16
CA ALA A 246 -3.96 10.42 -9.44
C ALA A 246 -5.03 9.64 -10.23
N LYS A 247 -6.32 9.97 -10.06
CA LYS A 247 -7.40 9.42 -10.90
C LYS A 247 -7.34 9.96 -12.32
N GLN A 248 -7.20 11.28 -12.48
CA GLN A 248 -7.17 11.92 -13.79
C GLN A 248 -6.00 11.45 -14.67
N THR A 249 -4.86 11.11 -14.06
CA THR A 249 -3.68 10.64 -14.78
C THR A 249 -3.78 9.18 -15.24
N ARG A 250 -4.82 8.42 -14.87
CA ARG A 250 -4.93 7.01 -15.29
C ARG A 250 -5.41 6.90 -16.74
N PRO A 251 -4.69 6.14 -17.61
CA PRO A 251 -5.05 5.99 -19.02
C PRO A 251 -6.39 5.25 -19.19
N GLY A 252 -7.46 6.02 -19.40
CA GLY A 252 -8.85 5.53 -19.52
C GLY A 252 -9.77 5.91 -18.35
N GLY A 253 -9.32 6.77 -17.43
CA GLY A 253 -9.98 7.05 -16.15
C GLY A 253 -10.80 8.34 -16.06
N GLY A 254 -11.20 8.97 -17.16
CA GLY A 254 -12.05 10.16 -17.08
C GLY A 254 -12.90 10.32 -18.31
N SER A 255 -14.17 9.92 -18.22
CA SER A 255 -15.18 10.53 -19.08
C SER A 255 -15.13 12.04 -18.83
N GLU A 256 -15.17 12.86 -19.88
CA GLU A 256 -15.21 14.32 -19.82
C GLU A 256 -16.32 14.84 -18.86
N SER A 257 -17.38 14.03 -18.68
CA SER A 257 -18.46 14.26 -17.72
C SER A 257 -18.02 14.20 -16.24
N GLU A 258 -17.07 13.34 -15.88
CA GLU A 258 -16.58 13.19 -14.50
C GLU A 258 -15.66 14.35 -14.10
N VAL A 259 -14.88 14.87 -15.05
CA VAL A 259 -14.08 16.10 -14.88
C VAL A 259 -14.99 17.29 -14.58
N THR A 260 -16.11 17.39 -15.30
CA THR A 260 -17.08 18.48 -15.13
C THR A 260 -17.82 18.37 -13.79
N ARG A 261 -18.21 17.17 -13.38
CA ARG A 261 -18.88 16.93 -12.08
C ARG A 261 -18.01 17.34 -10.89
N ASN A 262 -16.70 17.10 -10.99
CA ASN A 262 -15.75 17.41 -9.92
C ASN A 262 -15.16 18.84 -10.03
N GLY A 263 -15.43 19.59 -11.10
CA GLY A 263 -14.84 20.91 -11.33
C GLY A 263 -15.09 21.90 -10.21
N LYS A 264 -16.38 22.12 -9.85
CA LYS A 264 -16.76 23.00 -8.73
C LYS A 264 -16.09 22.61 -7.41
N MET A 265 -15.90 21.32 -7.21
CA MET A 265 -15.33 20.78 -5.99
C MET A 265 -13.81 20.95 -5.93
N LEU A 266 -13.13 20.79 -7.07
CA LEU A 266 -11.71 21.10 -7.21
C LEU A 266 -11.43 22.57 -6.94
N ASP A 267 -12.31 23.46 -7.40
CA ASP A 267 -12.21 24.89 -7.13
C ASP A 267 -12.38 25.20 -5.63
N GLU A 268 -13.33 24.56 -4.95
CA GLU A 268 -13.52 24.69 -3.50
C GLU A 268 -12.30 24.20 -2.70
N LEU A 269 -11.75 23.04 -3.07
CA LEU A 269 -10.54 22.49 -2.44
C LEU A 269 -9.34 23.43 -2.64
N ARG A 270 -9.14 23.96 -3.85
CA ARG A 270 -8.04 24.89 -4.15
C ARG A 270 -8.17 26.19 -3.35
N ALA A 271 -9.38 26.76 -3.28
CA ALA A 271 -9.63 27.96 -2.48
C ALA A 271 -9.37 27.71 -0.99
N THR A 272 -9.80 26.55 -0.47
CA THR A 272 -9.53 26.16 0.93
C THR A 272 -8.03 25.95 1.19
N LEU A 273 -7.29 25.40 0.22
CA LEU A 273 -5.86 25.20 0.35
C LEU A 273 -5.14 26.55 0.47
N GLU A 274 -5.46 27.50 -0.39
CA GLU A 274 -4.89 28.85 -0.37
C GLU A 274 -5.17 29.57 0.96
N GLU A 275 -6.42 29.50 1.45
CA GLU A 275 -6.82 30.06 2.74
C GLU A 275 -6.04 29.44 3.91
N THR A 276 -5.91 28.11 3.93
CA THR A 276 -5.28 27.40 5.05
C THR A 276 -3.77 27.52 5.08
N ILE A 277 -3.10 27.66 3.93
CA ILE A 277 -1.65 27.92 3.85
C ILE A 277 -1.31 29.22 4.58
N ALA A 278 -2.00 30.33 4.27
CA ALA A 278 -1.73 31.63 4.89
C ALA A 278 -1.84 31.58 6.43
N ILE A 279 -2.86 30.88 6.94
CA ILE A 279 -3.12 30.75 8.38
C ILE A 279 -2.12 29.79 9.06
N ALA A 280 -1.78 28.68 8.38
CA ALA A 280 -0.81 27.71 8.89
C ALA A 280 0.60 28.31 8.99
N GLU A 281 0.98 29.17 8.04
CA GLU A 281 2.25 29.90 8.03
C GLU A 281 2.33 30.93 9.15
N GLN A 282 1.26 31.71 9.33
CA GLN A 282 1.16 32.72 10.40
C GLN A 282 1.38 32.12 11.79
N GLY A 283 0.85 30.92 12.02
CA GLY A 283 1.02 30.20 13.30
C GLY A 283 2.35 29.46 13.47
N SER A 284 3.20 29.36 12.44
CA SER A 284 4.54 28.78 12.58
C SER A 284 5.56 29.72 13.26
N GLY A 285 5.13 30.93 13.61
CA GLY A 285 5.91 31.90 14.37
C GLY A 285 7.04 32.54 13.55
N GLY A 286 6.92 32.57 12.22
CA GLY A 286 7.87 33.27 11.35
C GLY A 286 9.31 32.76 11.41
N LYS A 287 9.55 31.64 12.11
CA LYS A 287 10.83 30.95 12.08
C LYS A 287 10.83 30.13 10.81
N LYS A 288 10.95 30.81 9.66
CA LYS A 288 11.38 30.21 8.40
C LYS A 288 12.49 29.24 8.79
N ARG A 289 12.30 27.96 8.49
CA ARG A 289 13.40 27.02 8.63
C ARG A 289 14.53 27.62 7.79
N ARG A 290 15.75 27.69 8.32
CA ARG A 290 16.92 28.25 7.60
C ARG A 290 17.19 27.59 6.23
N PHE A 291 16.40 26.58 5.87
CA PHE A 291 16.46 25.84 4.60
C PHE A 291 15.64 26.50 3.47
N ASP A 292 14.72 27.42 3.77
CA ASP A 292 13.86 28.04 2.74
C ASP A 292 14.30 29.47 2.34
N GLU A 293 15.40 29.98 2.90
CA GLU A 293 16.05 31.21 2.42
C GLU A 293 17.04 30.84 1.32
N ASN A 294 16.71 31.20 0.07
CA ASN A 294 17.55 31.19 -1.13
C ASN A 294 18.88 30.44 -1.01
N TRP A 295 18.89 29.20 -1.51
CA TRP A 295 20.12 28.42 -1.71
C TRP A 295 21.16 29.17 -2.58
N GLU A 296 20.73 30.15 -3.39
CA GLU A 296 21.59 31.01 -4.22
C GLU A 296 22.54 31.92 -3.40
N ASN A 297 22.26 32.16 -2.11
CA ASN A 297 23.12 32.96 -1.24
C ASN A 297 23.82 32.13 -0.14
N VAL A 298 23.76 30.79 -0.20
CA VAL A 298 24.58 29.96 0.67
C VAL A 298 26.03 30.09 0.21
N PRO A 299 26.95 30.64 1.02
CA PRO A 299 28.35 30.70 0.65
C PRO A 299 28.83 29.27 0.37
N GLN A 300 29.25 28.98 -0.86
CA GLN A 300 29.80 27.67 -1.26
C GLN A 300 31.11 27.34 -0.54
N GLU A 301 31.70 28.28 0.20
CA GLU A 301 32.89 28.02 0.95
C GLU A 301 32.56 27.29 2.27
N PRO A 302 33.14 26.10 2.50
CA PRO A 302 33.01 25.44 3.78
C PRO A 302 33.57 26.38 4.84
N ALA A 303 32.71 26.80 5.77
CA ALA A 303 33.13 27.58 6.92
C ALA A 303 34.36 26.90 7.54
N LYS A 304 35.52 27.57 7.43
CA LYS A 304 36.80 27.11 7.96
C LYS A 304 36.55 26.50 9.32
N MET A 305 36.88 25.21 9.44
CA MET A 305 36.63 24.36 10.61
C MET A 305 36.75 25.20 11.88
N ARG A 306 35.63 25.36 12.60
CA ARG A 306 35.69 25.79 13.99
C ARG A 306 36.68 24.87 14.69
N GLY A 307 37.70 25.47 15.30
CA GLY A 307 38.76 24.77 16.00
C GLY A 307 38.23 23.76 17.02
N PRO A 308 39.10 22.85 17.48
CA PRO A 308 38.73 21.72 18.32
C PRO A 308 37.90 22.20 19.52
N ILE A 309 36.63 21.78 19.54
CA ILE A 309 35.75 21.98 20.69
C ILE A 309 36.35 21.15 21.83
N THR A 310 37.09 21.82 22.72
CA THR A 310 37.52 21.24 23.98
C THR A 310 36.28 20.94 24.81
N ARG A 311 35.79 19.70 24.72
CA ARG A 311 34.75 19.17 25.61
C ARG A 311 35.31 19.24 27.04
N ARG A 312 34.87 20.23 27.82
CA ARG A 312 35.01 20.24 29.28
C ARG A 312 34.31 18.99 29.82
N ARG A 313 35.07 17.94 30.13
CA ARG A 313 34.61 16.83 30.96
C ARG A 313 34.35 17.38 32.36
N SER A 314 33.08 17.56 32.71
CA SER A 314 32.68 17.73 34.11
C SER A 314 32.88 16.39 34.81
N ASN A 315 33.93 16.28 35.61
CA ASN A 315 34.10 15.21 36.60
C ASN A 315 33.07 15.45 37.72
N LEU A 316 31.90 14.83 37.60
CA LEU A 316 30.98 14.65 38.73
C LEU A 316 31.25 13.24 39.29
N PRO A 317 31.59 13.09 40.58
CA PRO A 317 31.76 11.79 41.21
C PRO A 317 30.41 11.07 41.30
N HIS A 318 30.36 9.87 40.75
CA HIS A 318 29.26 8.92 40.96
C HIS A 318 29.16 8.59 42.45
N GLN A 319 28.14 9.12 43.13
CA GLN A 319 27.69 8.58 44.41
C GLN A 319 26.97 7.25 44.13
N LEU A 320 27.59 6.17 44.58
CA LEU A 320 27.01 4.85 44.66
C LEU A 320 25.92 4.86 45.75
N TYR A 321 24.66 4.69 45.34
CA TYR A 321 23.59 4.35 46.28
C TYR A 321 23.64 2.84 46.57
N PRO A 322 23.61 2.42 47.85
CA PRO A 322 23.50 1.00 48.19
C PRO A 322 22.09 0.48 47.89
N ALA A 323 22.06 -0.74 47.36
CA ALA A 323 20.83 -1.50 47.11
C ALA A 323 20.13 -1.83 48.43
N SER A 324 18.94 -1.25 48.65
CA SER A 324 18.03 -1.67 49.71
C SER A 324 17.08 -2.75 49.19
N THR A 325 17.24 -3.93 49.76
CA THR A 325 16.38 -5.12 49.68
C THR A 325 14.91 -4.85 49.99
N GLY A 326 14.07 -5.41 49.12
CA GLY A 326 12.73 -5.97 49.34
C GLY A 326 11.85 -5.47 50.48
N GLN A 327 10.70 -4.91 50.11
CA GLN A 327 9.46 -5.09 50.88
C GLN A 327 8.26 -5.22 49.93
N SER A 328 7.63 -6.39 50.04
CA SER A 328 6.33 -6.73 49.44
C SER A 328 5.23 -6.02 50.23
N VAL A 329 4.48 -5.13 49.57
CA VAL A 329 3.29 -4.51 50.15
C VAL A 329 2.09 -4.90 49.30
N ARG A 330 1.26 -5.78 49.87
CA ARG A 330 -0.11 -6.06 49.42
C ARG A 330 -0.93 -4.77 49.58
N HIS A 331 -1.44 -4.22 48.49
CA HIS A 331 -2.49 -3.21 48.56
C HIS A 331 -3.86 -3.86 48.43
N VAL A 332 -4.61 -3.75 49.52
CA VAL A 332 -6.05 -4.03 49.65
C VAL A 332 -6.81 -2.90 48.95
N PHE A 333 -7.70 -3.24 48.02
CA PHE A 333 -8.72 -2.31 47.52
C PHE A 333 -9.82 -2.18 48.58
N GLY A 334 -9.97 -0.99 49.13
CA GLY A 334 -11.10 -0.60 49.97
C GLY A 334 -11.94 0.44 49.25
N ASP A 335 -13.23 0.13 49.12
CA ASP A 335 -14.31 1.03 48.74
C ASP A 335 -14.37 2.27 49.64
N GLY A 336 -14.84 3.39 49.09
CA GLY A 336 -15.27 4.51 49.94
C GLY A 336 -15.43 5.87 49.26
N HIS A 337 -16.68 6.18 48.92
CA HIS A 337 -17.32 7.49 49.14
C HIS A 337 -16.76 8.80 48.51
N LYS A 338 -17.57 9.33 47.58
CA LYS A 338 -17.86 10.77 47.35
C LYS A 338 -18.28 11.46 48.68
N PRO A 339 -18.16 12.80 48.90
CA PRO A 339 -18.83 13.82 48.07
C PRO A 339 -18.26 15.26 47.99
N HIS A 340 -18.89 16.03 47.09
CA HIS A 340 -19.19 17.48 47.07
C HIS A 340 -18.28 18.51 47.78
N ALA A 341 -17.81 19.50 47.01
CA ALA A 341 -17.84 20.94 47.33
C ALA A 341 -17.58 21.72 46.02
N GLU A 342 -18.60 22.32 45.39
CA GLU A 342 -18.94 23.75 45.54
C GLU A 342 -17.76 24.67 45.87
N ARG A 343 -17.40 25.56 44.93
CA ARG A 343 -17.29 27.01 45.19
C ARG A 343 -16.99 27.84 43.92
N LYS A 344 -17.91 28.78 43.72
CA LYS A 344 -17.70 30.21 43.42
C LYS A 344 -17.35 30.64 41.99
N ALA A 345 -18.39 31.22 41.39
CA ALA A 345 -18.35 32.27 40.38
C ALA A 345 -17.31 33.35 40.70
N PHE A 346 -16.53 33.73 39.68
CA PHE A 346 -15.73 34.94 39.67
C PHE A 346 -16.33 35.89 38.64
N SER A 347 -16.89 36.98 39.14
CA SER A 347 -17.42 38.10 38.38
C SER A 347 -16.30 39.02 37.89
N GLY A 348 -16.52 39.60 36.72
CA GLY A 348 -16.21 40.99 36.43
C GLY A 348 -14.74 41.37 36.21
N ARG A 349 -14.38 41.62 34.95
CA ARG A 349 -13.60 42.82 34.64
C ARG A 349 -13.86 43.30 33.20
N VAL A 350 -14.64 44.37 33.14
CA VAL A 350 -14.81 45.26 31.98
C VAL A 350 -13.48 45.98 31.76
N TRP A 351 -12.92 45.89 30.56
CA TRP A 351 -11.86 46.80 30.10
C TRP A 351 -12.40 47.55 28.89
N GLY A 352 -12.42 48.87 29.06
CA GLY A 352 -13.08 49.81 28.18
C GLY A 352 -12.34 50.11 26.88
N ASP A 353 -13.15 50.71 26.00
CA ASP A 353 -12.79 51.39 24.77
C ASP A 353 -11.66 52.40 24.94
N ARG A 354 -10.79 52.46 23.92
CA ARG A 354 -10.52 53.66 23.09
C ARG A 354 -9.31 53.39 22.20
N TYR A 355 -9.51 53.33 20.88
CA TYR A 355 -8.58 53.89 19.90
C TYR A 355 -9.29 54.01 18.55
N ARG A 356 -9.64 55.24 18.16
CA ARG A 356 -9.95 55.64 16.78
C ARG A 356 -8.77 56.47 16.27
N PRO A 357 -8.18 56.16 15.10
CA PRO A 357 -7.37 57.11 14.37
C PRO A 357 -8.23 57.84 13.33
N THR A 358 -8.26 59.17 13.42
CA THR A 358 -8.66 60.04 12.31
C THR A 358 -7.48 60.19 11.35
N TYR A 359 -7.67 59.84 10.08
CA TYR A 359 -6.79 60.28 9.01
C TYR A 359 -7.28 61.63 8.47
N ARG A 360 -6.33 62.52 8.23
CA ARG A 360 -6.47 63.78 7.50
C ARG A 360 -5.91 63.58 6.11
#